data_AF-A0YTF2-F1
#
_entry.id   AF-A0YTF2-F1
#
_cell.length_a   1.000
_cell.length_b   1.000
_cell.length_c   1.000
_cell.angle_alpha   90.00
_cell.angle_beta   90.00
_cell.angle_gamma   90.00
#
_symmetry.space_group_name_H-M   'P 1'
#
loop_
_entity.id
_entity.type
_entity.pdbx_description
1 polymer ?
#
loop_
_entity_poly.entity_id
_entity_poly.type
_entity_poly.pdbx_seq_one_letter_code
_entity_poly.pdbx_strand_id
1 'polypeptide(L)'
;MKDHLAIRAIIKGIVNSDSTTKGDLGRRFAAHLGLTPGPMGRDGGVDGSGFWQGQEIYFQSKLRKSLLDKDEAYIFYGQLDTHQPDIAILLAGIGYNSKFEYHLNTRSNIDRFKIHLLTLEDIFQETSIFEAAVEDLPPLRDLGNGVWEEFR
;
A
#
# COMPACT_ATOMS: atom_id res chain seq x y z
N MET A 1 -24.53 4.41 -3.19
CA MET A 1 -23.87 5.68 -2.84
C MET A 1 -23.07 5.41 -1.58
N LYS A 2 -21.77 5.09 -1.71
CA LYS A 2 -20.91 4.91 -0.53
C LYS A 2 -20.93 6.25 0.22
N ASP A 3 -21.13 6.23 1.54
CA ASP A 3 -21.22 7.45 2.34
C ASP A 3 -19.86 8.16 2.35
N HIS A 4 -19.69 9.12 1.43
CA HIS A 4 -18.45 9.87 1.26
C HIS A 4 -18.06 10.63 2.55
N LEU A 5 -19.02 10.99 3.40
CA LEU A 5 -18.72 11.64 4.67
C LEU A 5 -18.12 10.65 5.67
N ALA A 6 -18.73 9.46 5.78
CA ALA A 6 -18.21 8.39 6.63
C ALA A 6 -16.81 7.94 6.20
N ILE A 7 -16.59 7.72 4.89
CA ILE A 7 -15.26 7.33 4.35
C ILE A 7 -14.22 8.41 4.67
N ARG A 8 -14.55 9.68 4.43
CA ARG A 8 -13.63 10.80 4.76
C ARG A 8 -13.32 10.88 6.25
N ALA A 9 -14.29 10.61 7.13
CA ALA A 9 -14.07 10.58 8.57
C ALA A 9 -13.12 9.44 8.97
N ILE A 10 -13.29 8.25 8.39
CA ILE A 10 -12.42 7.09 8.61
C ILE A 10 -10.99 7.40 8.16
N ILE A 11 -10.82 7.90 6.91
CA ILE A 11 -9.51 8.28 6.38
C ILE A 11 -8.84 9.32 7.29
N LYS A 12 -9.58 10.35 7.72
CA LYS A 12 -9.07 11.34 8.68
C LYS A 12 -8.63 10.71 9.99
N GLY A 13 -9.38 9.75 10.53
CA GLY A 13 -8.99 9.02 11.73
C GLY A 13 -7.68 8.28 11.55
N ILE A 14 -7.54 7.53 10.45
CA ILE A 14 -6.34 6.75 10.13
C ILE A 14 -5.12 7.65 9.99
N VAL A 15 -5.18 8.69 9.15
CA VAL A 15 -4.00 9.54 8.87
C VAL A 15 -3.57 10.42 10.07
N ASN A 16 -4.43 10.59 11.07
CA ASN A 16 -4.11 11.31 12.31
C ASN A 16 -3.74 10.40 13.50
N SER A 17 -3.84 9.08 13.36
CA SER A 17 -3.39 8.15 14.39
C SER A 17 -1.87 8.18 14.59
N ASP A 18 -1.39 7.62 15.70
CA ASP A 18 0.03 7.51 16.00
C ASP A 18 0.76 6.56 15.04
N SER A 19 2.10 6.58 15.06
CA SER A 19 2.91 5.75 14.17
C SER A 19 2.73 4.25 14.38
N THR A 20 2.50 3.82 15.62
CA THR A 20 2.31 2.40 15.95
C THR A 20 0.99 1.90 15.37
N THR A 21 -0.08 2.68 15.56
CA THR A 21 -1.39 2.40 14.98
C THR A 21 -1.32 2.37 13.44
N LYS A 22 -0.61 3.30 12.82
CA LYS A 22 -0.42 3.30 11.36
C LYS A 22 0.36 2.09 10.87
N GLY A 23 1.38 1.65 11.59
CA GLY A 23 2.13 0.44 11.27
C GLY A 23 1.23 -0.80 11.32
N ASP A 24 0.43 -0.96 12.38
CA ASP A 24 -0.52 -2.07 12.49
C ASP A 24 -1.57 -2.03 11.36
N LEU A 25 -2.11 -0.85 11.05
CA LEU A 25 -3.04 -0.69 9.94
C LEU A 25 -2.41 -1.02 8.59
N GLY A 26 -1.16 -0.62 8.34
CA GLY A 26 -0.42 -0.99 7.13
C GLY A 26 -0.33 -2.50 6.95
N ARG A 27 0.05 -3.22 8.01
CA ARG A 27 0.07 -4.69 8.04
C ARG A 27 -1.30 -5.31 7.79
N ARG A 28 -2.37 -4.73 8.35
CA ARG A 28 -3.75 -5.18 8.10
C ARG A 28 -4.18 -4.94 6.65
N PHE A 29 -3.82 -3.81 6.04
CA PHE A 29 -4.09 -3.60 4.62
C PHE A 29 -3.37 -4.61 3.75
N ALA A 30 -2.11 -4.94 4.05
CA ALA A 30 -1.41 -6.03 3.37
C ALA A 30 -2.15 -7.37 3.50
N ALA A 31 -2.57 -7.74 4.72
CA ALA A 31 -3.34 -8.97 4.94
C ALA A 31 -4.66 -8.97 4.15
N HIS A 32 -5.38 -7.85 4.17
CA HIS A 32 -6.64 -7.70 3.45
C HIS A 32 -6.46 -7.88 1.93
N LEU A 33 -5.37 -7.36 1.38
CA LEU A 33 -4.95 -7.56 -0.01
C LEU A 33 -4.45 -8.97 -0.33
N GLY A 34 -4.63 -9.93 0.58
CA GLY A 34 -4.23 -11.32 0.37
C GLY A 34 -2.74 -11.58 0.55
N LEU A 35 -1.97 -10.61 1.06
CA LEU A 35 -0.52 -10.72 1.26
C LEU A 35 -0.18 -11.20 2.68
N THR A 36 1.08 -11.60 2.88
CA THR A 36 1.63 -11.88 4.20
C THR A 36 2.09 -10.55 4.82
N PRO A 37 1.59 -10.18 6.02
CA PRO A 37 2.03 -8.95 6.68
C PRO A 37 3.51 -8.96 7.03
N GLY A 38 4.17 -7.82 6.86
CA GLY A 38 5.56 -7.61 7.25
C GLY A 38 5.76 -7.57 8.76
N PRO A 39 7.02 -7.51 9.23
CA PRO A 39 7.33 -7.40 10.65
C PRO A 39 6.86 -6.07 11.25
N MET A 40 6.48 -6.08 12.54
CA MET A 40 6.26 -4.84 13.30
C MET A 40 7.61 -4.18 13.60
N GLY A 41 7.76 -2.90 13.28
CA GLY A 41 8.90 -2.12 13.74
C GLY A 41 9.47 -1.18 12.69
N ARG A 42 10.69 -0.74 12.96
CA ARG A 42 11.35 0.35 12.24
C ARG A 42 12.05 -0.09 10.94
N ASP A 43 12.07 -1.39 10.66
CA ASP A 43 13.01 -1.94 9.69
C ASP A 43 12.36 -2.23 8.34
N GLY A 44 13.01 -1.70 7.29
CA GLY A 44 12.88 -2.15 5.90
C GLY A 44 11.84 -1.42 5.05
N GLY A 45 10.72 -1.00 5.61
CA GLY A 45 9.66 -0.38 4.80
C GLY A 45 8.81 -1.36 3.99
N VAL A 46 8.93 -2.67 4.25
CA VAL A 46 8.03 -3.71 3.74
C VAL A 46 6.91 -3.89 4.75
N ASP A 47 5.69 -3.46 4.42
CA ASP A 47 4.52 -3.68 5.27
C ASP A 47 3.80 -5.00 4.93
N GLY A 48 4.15 -5.60 3.79
CA GLY A 48 3.75 -6.96 3.42
C GLY A 48 4.41 -7.44 2.13
N SER A 49 4.31 -8.74 1.90
CA SER A 49 4.82 -9.40 0.70
C SER A 49 4.04 -10.67 0.37
N GLY A 50 4.18 -11.17 -0.84
CA GLY A 50 3.54 -12.41 -1.25
C GLY A 50 3.98 -12.89 -2.62
N PHE A 51 3.41 -14.02 -3.02
CA PHE A 51 3.56 -14.56 -4.37
C PHE A 51 2.18 -14.84 -4.94
N TRP A 52 1.97 -14.45 -6.19
CA TRP A 52 0.73 -14.74 -6.91
C TRP A 52 1.05 -15.09 -8.35
N GLN A 53 0.54 -16.25 -8.82
CA GLN A 53 0.78 -16.74 -10.19
C GLN A 53 2.27 -16.74 -10.61
N GLY A 54 3.17 -16.99 -9.66
CA GLY A 54 4.62 -17.00 -9.90
C GLY A 54 5.29 -15.62 -9.89
N GLN A 55 4.55 -14.56 -9.62
CA GLN A 55 5.05 -13.19 -9.51
C GLN A 55 5.26 -12.81 -8.04
N GLU A 56 6.41 -12.22 -7.72
CA GLU A 56 6.72 -11.67 -6.41
C GLU A 56 6.02 -10.31 -6.21
N ILE A 57 5.34 -10.16 -5.08
CA ILE A 57 4.60 -8.95 -4.73
C ILE A 57 5.24 -8.29 -3.50
N TYR A 58 5.55 -7.01 -3.65
CA TYR A 58 6.00 -6.12 -2.57
C TYR A 58 4.89 -5.14 -2.20
N PHE A 59 4.65 -4.94 -0.90
CA PHE A 59 3.69 -3.96 -0.41
C PHE A 59 4.32 -3.04 0.64
N GLN A 60 4.08 -1.74 0.47
CA GLN A 60 4.41 -0.70 1.43
C GLN A 60 3.23 0.24 1.63
N SER A 61 3.05 0.72 2.86
CA SER A 61 2.09 1.74 3.22
C SER A 61 2.78 3.00 3.76
N LYS A 62 2.19 4.16 3.44
CA LYS A 62 2.55 5.48 3.94
C LYS A 62 1.27 6.23 4.28
N LEU A 63 0.70 5.91 5.44
CA LEU A 63 -0.57 6.47 5.95
C LEU A 63 -0.40 7.89 6.50
N ARG A 64 0.14 8.80 5.69
CA ARG A 64 0.39 10.21 6.03
C ARG A 64 -0.81 11.09 5.69
N LYS A 65 -0.93 12.21 6.42
CA LYS A 65 -1.94 13.26 6.18
C LYS A 65 -1.63 14.19 5.00
N SER A 66 -0.43 14.08 4.43
CA SER A 66 0.04 14.88 3.30
C SER A 66 0.23 14.00 2.08
N LEU A 67 0.15 14.60 0.90
CA LEU A 67 0.56 13.94 -0.34
C LEU A 67 2.03 13.49 -0.23
N LEU A 68 2.34 12.30 -0.73
CA LEU A 68 3.71 11.85 -0.89
C LEU A 68 4.39 12.68 -1.97
N ASP A 69 5.68 12.96 -1.78
CA ASP A 69 6.46 13.85 -2.62
C ASP A 69 7.69 13.16 -3.22
N LYS A 70 8.61 13.95 -3.78
CA LYS A 70 9.82 13.43 -4.40
C LYS A 70 10.63 12.52 -3.46
N ASP A 71 10.72 12.83 -2.17
CA ASP A 71 11.60 12.12 -1.24
C ASP A 71 11.06 10.71 -0.99
N GLU A 72 9.74 10.58 -0.91
CA GLU A 72 9.08 9.28 -0.85
C GLU A 72 9.21 8.48 -2.16
N ALA A 73 9.24 9.14 -3.32
CA ALA A 73 9.51 8.45 -4.59
C ALA A 73 10.94 7.86 -4.64
N TYR A 74 11.94 8.60 -4.14
CA TYR A 74 13.31 8.08 -4.02
C TYR A 74 13.38 6.89 -3.05
N ILE A 75 12.73 6.99 -1.89
CA ILE A 75 12.69 5.91 -0.89
C ILE A 75 12.02 4.66 -1.48
N PHE A 76 10.84 4.82 -2.10
CA PHE A 76 10.09 3.72 -2.68
C PHE A 76 10.88 3.05 -3.80
N TYR A 77 11.45 3.81 -4.74
CA TYR A 77 12.30 3.24 -5.79
C TYR A 77 13.50 2.49 -5.22
N GLY A 78 14.15 3.01 -4.16
CA GLY A 78 15.25 2.30 -3.50
C GLY A 78 14.82 0.93 -2.94
N GLN A 79 13.57 0.81 -2.47
CA GLN A 79 13.02 -0.48 -2.06
C GLN A 79 12.78 -1.42 -3.24
N LEU A 80 12.29 -0.91 -4.37
CA LEU A 80 12.12 -1.70 -5.59
C LEU A 80 13.46 -2.20 -6.13
N ASP A 81 14.49 -1.35 -6.13
CA ASP A 81 15.83 -1.73 -6.58
C ASP A 81 16.48 -2.77 -5.66
N THR A 82 16.18 -2.73 -4.36
CA THR A 82 16.69 -3.69 -3.37
C THR A 82 15.99 -5.04 -3.47
N HIS A 83 14.66 -5.05 -3.57
CA HIS A 83 13.86 -6.28 -3.50
C HIS A 83 13.58 -6.90 -4.87
N GLN A 84 13.67 -6.12 -5.96
CA GLN A 84 13.39 -6.54 -7.34
C GLN A 84 12.06 -7.32 -7.49
N PRO A 85 10.92 -6.82 -6.95
CA PRO A 85 9.65 -7.54 -7.07
C PRO A 85 9.13 -7.50 -8.51
N ASP A 86 8.24 -8.40 -8.90
CA ASP A 86 7.54 -8.28 -10.19
C ASP A 86 6.43 -7.22 -10.11
N ILE A 87 5.72 -7.20 -8.97
CA ILE A 87 4.59 -6.30 -8.70
C ILE A 87 4.85 -5.54 -7.40
N ALA A 88 4.67 -4.22 -7.42
CA ALA A 88 4.83 -3.39 -6.25
C ALA A 88 3.60 -2.54 -5.98
N ILE A 89 3.16 -2.53 -4.72
CA ILE A 89 2.03 -1.73 -4.27
C ILE A 89 2.53 -0.72 -3.25
N LEU A 90 2.18 0.54 -3.48
CA LEU A 90 2.33 1.59 -2.48
C LEU A 90 0.95 2.10 -2.10
N LEU A 91 0.60 2.03 -0.81
CA LEU A 91 -0.63 2.59 -0.26
C LEU A 91 -0.36 3.94 0.41
N ALA A 92 -0.85 5.03 -0.15
CA ALA A 92 -0.81 6.36 0.46
C ALA A 92 -2.06 6.65 1.31
N GLY A 93 -1.87 7.41 2.40
CA GLY A 93 -2.99 7.89 3.21
C GLY A 93 -3.91 8.84 2.44
N ILE A 94 -3.34 9.84 1.76
CA ILE A 94 -4.07 10.86 0.99
C ILE A 94 -3.82 10.74 -0.51
N GLY A 95 -2.59 10.48 -0.94
CA GLY A 95 -2.24 10.37 -2.36
C GLY A 95 -0.83 10.86 -2.65
N TYR A 96 -0.59 11.17 -3.92
CA TYR A 96 0.71 11.51 -4.48
C TYR A 96 0.63 12.89 -5.13
N ASN A 97 1.70 13.67 -5.06
CA ASN A 97 1.78 14.90 -5.82
C ASN A 97 2.51 14.68 -7.16
N SER A 98 2.44 15.66 -8.06
CA SER A 98 3.09 15.59 -9.37
C SER A 98 4.61 15.41 -9.31
N LYS A 99 5.27 15.84 -8.23
CA LYS A 99 6.71 15.61 -8.03
C LYS A 99 6.99 14.14 -7.71
N PHE A 100 6.17 13.49 -6.89
CA PHE A 100 6.27 12.06 -6.64
C PHE A 100 6.20 11.28 -7.96
N GLU A 101 5.15 11.51 -8.74
CA GLU A 101 4.92 10.79 -10.01
C GLU A 101 6.05 11.04 -11.01
N TYR A 102 6.45 12.30 -11.20
CA TYR A 102 7.56 12.64 -12.08
C TYR A 102 8.85 11.94 -11.67
N HIS A 103 9.18 11.96 -10.37
CA HIS A 103 10.42 11.36 -9.87
C HIS A 103 10.39 9.84 -9.80
N LEU A 104 9.23 9.20 -9.75
CA LEU A 104 9.11 7.75 -9.85
C LEU A 104 9.24 7.30 -11.31
N ASN A 105 8.49 7.93 -12.21
CA ASN A 105 8.42 7.54 -13.64
C ASN A 105 9.68 7.90 -14.44
N THR A 106 10.57 8.73 -13.91
CA THR A 106 11.85 9.08 -14.55
C THR A 106 13.02 8.21 -14.09
N ARG A 107 12.77 7.19 -13.24
CA ARG A 107 13.82 6.27 -12.81
C ARG A 107 14.19 5.32 -13.94
N SER A 108 15.49 5.06 -14.07
CA SER A 108 15.98 3.98 -14.91
C SER A 108 15.28 2.67 -14.54
N ASN A 109 14.86 1.90 -15.54
CA ASN A 109 14.29 0.57 -15.34
C ASN A 109 12.97 0.50 -14.54
N ILE A 110 12.29 1.63 -14.31
CA ILE A 110 11.01 1.62 -13.59
C ILE A 110 9.97 0.72 -14.27
N ASP A 111 10.01 0.65 -15.60
CA ASP A 111 9.11 -0.16 -16.43
C ASP A 111 9.29 -1.69 -16.24
N ARG A 112 10.34 -2.12 -15.53
CA ARG A 112 10.52 -3.54 -15.16
C ARG A 112 9.55 -3.98 -14.06
N PHE A 113 9.01 -3.03 -13.30
CA PHE A 113 8.10 -3.27 -12.19
C PHE A 113 6.67 -2.95 -12.61
N LYS A 114 5.71 -3.83 -12.30
CA LYS A 114 4.30 -3.46 -12.35
C LYS A 114 3.94 -2.73 -11.06
N ILE A 115 3.66 -1.43 -11.14
CA ILE A 115 3.44 -0.59 -9.94
C ILE A 115 1.97 -0.19 -9.83
N HIS A 116 1.39 -0.47 -8.66
CA HIS A 116 0.06 0.00 -8.26
C HIS A 116 0.20 1.07 -7.18
N LEU A 117 -0.25 2.28 -7.50
CA LEU A 117 -0.32 3.40 -6.55
C LEU A 117 -1.75 3.52 -6.05
N LEU A 118 -1.98 3.17 -4.78
CA LEU A 118 -3.30 3.16 -4.15
C LEU A 118 -3.41 4.24 -3.07
N THR A 119 -4.60 4.76 -2.88
CA THR A 119 -4.95 5.58 -1.71
C THR A 119 -5.93 4.84 -0.80
N LEU A 120 -6.08 5.32 0.44
CA LEU A 120 -7.17 4.84 1.29
C LEU A 120 -8.54 5.09 0.64
N GLU A 121 -8.69 6.16 -0.13
CA GLU A 121 -9.91 6.44 -0.87
C GLU A 121 -10.19 5.35 -1.92
N ASP A 122 -9.16 4.91 -2.65
CA ASP A 122 -9.28 3.82 -3.63
C ASP A 122 -9.75 2.51 -3.00
N ILE A 123 -9.19 2.13 -1.85
CA ILE A 123 -9.57 0.91 -1.14
C ILE A 123 -11.01 1.02 -0.61
N PHE A 124 -11.35 2.09 0.12
CA PHE A 124 -12.69 2.20 0.72
C PHE A 124 -13.80 2.42 -0.31
N GLN A 125 -13.49 3.10 -1.41
CA GLN A 125 -14.46 3.33 -2.48
C GLN A 125 -14.46 2.23 -3.53
N GLU A 126 -13.49 1.32 -3.53
CA GLU A 126 -13.28 0.32 -4.59
C GLU A 126 -13.30 1.02 -5.96
N THR A 127 -12.40 2.00 -6.12
CA THR A 127 -12.27 2.72 -7.39
C THR A 127 -11.72 1.81 -8.47
N SER A 128 -11.78 2.23 -9.73
CA SER A 128 -11.18 1.48 -10.84
C SER A 128 -9.67 1.27 -10.68
N ILE A 129 -8.98 2.12 -9.91
CA ILE A 129 -7.55 1.95 -9.58
C ILE A 129 -7.37 0.76 -8.64
N PHE A 130 -8.26 0.62 -7.64
CA PHE A 130 -8.26 -0.53 -6.74
C PHE A 130 -8.65 -1.82 -7.47
N GLU A 131 -9.69 -1.79 -8.30
CA GLU A 131 -10.12 -2.95 -9.10
C GLU A 131 -8.98 -3.46 -9.98
N ALA A 132 -8.29 -2.56 -10.69
CA ALA A 132 -7.13 -2.92 -11.52
C ALA A 132 -5.97 -3.50 -10.71
N ALA A 133 -5.74 -3.04 -9.47
CA ALA A 133 -4.73 -3.61 -8.59
C ALA A 133 -5.09 -5.03 -8.12
N VAL A 134 -6.36 -5.29 -7.82
CA VAL A 134 -6.83 -6.59 -7.32
C VAL A 134 -6.74 -7.68 -8.38
N GLU A 135 -6.81 -7.35 -9.67
CA GLU A 135 -6.59 -8.33 -10.75
C GLU A 135 -5.20 -9.00 -10.69
N ASP A 136 -4.21 -8.30 -10.12
CA ASP A 136 -2.83 -8.78 -9.98
C ASP A 136 -2.51 -9.37 -8.61
N LEU A 137 -3.52 -9.49 -7.73
CA LEU A 137 -3.32 -9.90 -6.35
C LEU A 137 -3.98 -11.24 -6.03
N PRO A 138 -3.52 -11.92 -4.97
CA PRO A 138 -4.28 -13.01 -4.38
C PRO A 138 -5.69 -12.57 -3.99
N PRO A 139 -6.63 -13.52 -3.82
CA PRO A 139 -7.97 -13.19 -3.34
C PRO A 139 -7.92 -12.39 -2.02
N LEU A 140 -8.75 -11.35 -1.95
CA LEU A 140 -8.88 -10.52 -0.75
C LEU A 140 -9.28 -11.38 0.46
N ARG A 141 -8.73 -11.06 1.63
CA ARG A 141 -9.05 -11.74 2.89
C ARG A 141 -10.03 -10.92 3.70
N ASP A 142 -11.05 -11.60 4.23
CA ASP A 142 -11.87 -11.07 5.31
C ASP A 142 -11.09 -11.22 6.63
N LEU A 143 -10.76 -10.09 7.26
CA LEU A 143 -10.02 -10.08 8.54
C LEU A 143 -10.94 -10.12 9.76
N GLY A 144 -12.26 -9.98 9.57
CA GLY A 144 -13.25 -9.96 10.65
C GLY A 144 -13.60 -11.34 11.22
N ASN A 145 -13.20 -12.41 10.54
CA ASN A 145 -13.49 -13.80 10.89
C ASN A 145 -12.41 -14.46 11.79
N GLY A 146 -11.47 -13.68 12.34
CA GLY A 146 -10.39 -14.18 13.19
C GLY A 146 -9.06 -14.46 12.47
N VAL A 147 -9.03 -14.41 11.13
CA VAL A 147 -7.80 -14.58 10.31
C VAL A 147 -6.67 -13.64 10.75
N TRP A 148 -7.00 -12.45 11.24
CA TRP A 148 -5.98 -11.52 11.72
C TRP A 148 -5.17 -12.03 12.93
N GLU A 149 -5.77 -12.84 13.81
CA GLU A 149 -5.09 -13.36 15.00
C GLU A 149 -3.93 -14.31 14.65
N GLU A 150 -3.93 -14.87 13.43
CA GLU A 150 -2.85 -15.73 12.93
C GLU A 150 -1.55 -14.94 12.59
N PHE A 151 -1.66 -13.62 12.43
CA PHE A 151 -0.54 -12.74 12.07
C PHE A 151 -0.04 -11.87 13.24
N ARG A 152 -0.56 -12.11 14.44
CA ARG A 152 -0.37 -11.28 15.62
C ARG A 152 0.86 -11.64 16.43
#